data_AF-A0A5P2UYI7-F1
#
_entry.id   AF-A0A5P2UYI7-F1
#
_cell.length_a   1.000
_cell.length_b   1.000
_cell.length_c   1.000
_cell.angle_alpha   90.00
_cell.angle_beta   90.00
_cell.angle_gamma   90.00
#
_symmetry.space_group_name_H-M   'P 1'
#
loop_
_entity.id
_entity.type
_entity.pdbx_description
1 polymer ?
#
loop_
_entity_poly.entity_id
_entity_poly.type
_entity_poly.pdbx_seq_one_letter_code
_entity_poly.pdbx_strand_id
1 'polypeptide(L)'
;MQPTVRARPRFGRNGFDGRGRSLRVPRSRSLVVTAALALLAAVVPSFAAPQEAAALGPCGERNGWVPQGEVAPAIPGITDPGLIRFADMDGDGDDDRLLLDEIGGIREWRNDRNGTWSYRGRIALGTGYTPDRVKFADLDGDGKDDYLAVKGDGAVDGWINEGGDLTTPSGIEPGWKPAGQIARGTGAPPGQVYFADLDGDGDDDYLTQSAAQDDLLAWRNEGGDRPGQGGWVAWGRISEGKALLATSRPEFGDFDCDGRDDRLFLYPDSTLLSLANAGIEDGVLRDGHAGGANGTSDPAERIMLAELNGDGRIDYLTMSGSGAITGYLNDGGDR
;
A
#
# COMPACT_ATOMS: atom_id res chain seq x y z
N MET A 1 12.04 -59.10 31.92
CA MET A 1 13.32 -59.83 32.02
C MET A 1 14.47 -58.83 31.85
N GLN A 2 15.20 -58.58 32.93
CA GLN A 2 16.60 -58.08 32.95
C GLN A 2 17.55 -59.30 32.78
N PRO A 3 18.87 -59.19 32.48
CA PRO A 3 19.91 -58.29 33.08
C PRO A 3 20.87 -57.60 32.06
N THR A 4 21.50 -56.42 32.27
CA THR A 4 22.54 -55.87 33.20
C THR A 4 23.96 -56.47 33.16
N VAL A 5 24.97 -55.64 32.79
CA VAL A 5 26.35 -55.44 33.38
C VAL A 5 26.92 -54.09 32.81
N ARG A 6 27.09 -52.94 33.52
CA ARG A 6 28.14 -52.41 34.47
C ARG A 6 29.54 -52.17 33.85
N ALA A 7 30.39 -51.15 34.12
CA ALA A 7 30.54 -50.05 35.11
C ALA A 7 31.58 -48.97 34.59
N ARG A 8 31.40 -47.63 34.77
CA ARG A 8 31.97 -46.63 35.75
C ARG A 8 33.52 -46.35 35.76
N PRO A 9 34.08 -45.33 36.46
CA PRO A 9 34.09 -43.85 36.22
C PRO A 9 35.51 -43.20 36.41
N ARG A 10 35.68 -41.87 36.31
CA ARG A 10 36.78 -41.12 36.98
C ARG A 10 36.35 -39.75 37.54
N PHE A 11 36.99 -39.39 38.66
CA PHE A 11 36.71 -38.34 39.64
C PHE A 11 37.72 -37.18 39.61
N GLY A 12 37.33 -36.02 40.17
CA GLY A 12 38.15 -35.08 40.98
C GLY A 12 38.61 -33.80 40.29
N ARG A 13 38.73 -32.61 40.90
CA ARG A 13 38.54 -32.12 42.30
C ARG A 13 38.51 -30.56 42.31
N ASN A 14 37.94 -30.00 43.38
CA ASN A 14 37.85 -28.58 43.80
C ASN A 14 39.20 -27.94 44.24
N GLY A 15 39.24 -26.60 44.33
CA GLY A 15 40.21 -25.84 45.15
C GLY A 15 39.85 -24.35 45.38
N PHE A 16 39.74 -23.94 46.65
CA PHE A 16 39.67 -22.57 47.21
C PHE A 16 40.81 -22.44 48.25
N ASP A 17 41.38 -21.23 48.43
CA ASP A 17 41.53 -20.43 49.67
C ASP A 17 42.12 -19.05 49.28
N GLY A 18 42.11 -17.93 50.02
CA GLY A 18 41.77 -17.64 51.41
C GLY A 18 42.90 -16.84 52.09
N ARG A 19 42.85 -15.48 52.05
CA ARG A 19 43.32 -14.54 53.11
C ARG A 19 43.47 -13.07 52.63
N GLY A 20 42.70 -12.16 53.22
CA GLY A 20 42.89 -10.70 53.09
C GLY A 20 43.73 -10.10 54.23
N ARG A 21 44.41 -8.96 53.95
CA ARG A 21 44.68 -7.83 54.89
C ARG A 21 45.42 -6.66 54.20
N SER A 22 45.12 -5.45 54.69
CA SER A 22 45.54 -4.11 54.23
C SER A 22 46.71 -3.54 55.06
N LEU A 23 47.56 -2.68 54.48
CA LEU A 23 48.47 -1.75 55.20
C LEU A 23 48.73 -0.46 54.39
N ARG A 24 48.77 0.70 55.08
CA ARG A 24 48.97 2.08 54.57
C ARG A 24 50.33 2.67 55.01
N VAL A 25 51.01 3.38 54.08
CA VAL A 25 51.75 4.70 54.19
C VAL A 25 53.08 4.72 55.01
N PRO A 26 54.10 5.66 54.86
CA PRO A 26 54.30 6.89 54.03
C PRO A 26 55.68 7.14 53.30
N ARG A 27 55.64 8.12 52.36
CA ARG A 27 56.56 9.24 51.98
C ARG A 27 58.10 9.09 51.83
N SER A 28 58.61 9.63 50.70
CA SER A 28 59.79 10.52 50.65
C SER A 28 59.67 11.57 49.52
N ARG A 29 60.20 12.77 49.76
CA ARG A 29 60.11 14.02 48.96
C ARG A 29 61.31 14.23 48.02
N SER A 30 61.14 15.23 47.13
CA SER A 30 62.14 16.07 46.39
C SER A 30 62.32 15.67 44.91
N LEU A 31 62.43 16.57 43.92
CA LEU A 31 62.60 18.03 43.85
C LEU A 31 62.12 18.56 42.47
N VAL A 32 61.81 19.85 42.46
CA VAL A 32 61.36 20.81 41.43
C VAL A 32 62.07 20.76 40.05
N VAL A 33 61.32 20.93 38.94
CA VAL A 33 61.62 21.92 37.86
C VAL A 33 60.32 22.48 37.30
N THR A 34 60.20 23.80 37.36
CA THR A 34 59.09 24.62 36.87
C THR A 34 59.25 24.88 35.37
N ALA A 35 58.23 24.58 34.56
CA ALA A 35 58.08 25.14 33.21
C ALA A 35 56.66 25.70 33.09
N ALA A 36 56.55 27.03 33.09
CA ALA A 36 55.30 27.73 32.86
C ALA A 36 54.96 27.66 31.37
N LEU A 37 53.91 26.92 31.02
CA LEU A 37 53.29 26.97 29.69
C LEU A 37 52.03 27.83 29.81
N ALA A 38 52.06 29.03 29.24
CA ALA A 38 50.88 29.87 29.10
C ALA A 38 49.92 29.22 28.09
N LEU A 39 48.78 28.71 28.55
CA LEU A 39 47.69 28.28 27.66
C LEU A 39 46.96 29.55 27.16
N LEU A 40 47.10 29.85 25.87
CA LEU A 40 46.19 30.74 25.18
C LEU A 40 44.86 29.99 25.03
N ALA A 41 43.84 30.36 25.81
CA ALA A 41 42.49 29.84 25.60
C ALA A 41 41.93 30.49 24.33
N ALA A 42 41.97 29.76 23.21
CA ALA A 42 41.19 30.13 22.04
C ALA A 42 39.71 29.95 22.41
N VAL A 43 38.96 31.06 22.47
CA VAL A 43 37.50 31.02 22.47
C VAL A 43 37.11 30.54 21.08
N VAL A 44 36.90 29.24 20.93
CA VAL A 44 36.27 28.68 19.73
C VAL A 44 34.79 29.01 19.85
N PRO A 45 34.18 29.81 18.96
CA PRO A 45 32.74 29.89 18.92
C PRO A 45 32.21 28.47 18.69
N SER A 46 31.43 27.97 19.65
CA SER A 46 30.67 26.73 19.50
C SER A 46 29.63 26.98 18.43
N PHE A 47 29.98 26.75 17.17
CA PHE A 47 28.97 26.50 16.15
C PHE A 47 28.30 25.20 16.57
N ALA A 48 27.02 25.28 16.95
CA ALA A 48 26.20 24.09 17.06
C ALA A 48 26.39 23.32 15.74
N ALA A 49 26.74 22.04 15.83
CA ALA A 49 26.69 21.17 14.66
C ALA A 49 25.29 21.35 14.04
N PRO A 50 25.16 21.42 12.71
CA PRO A 50 23.84 21.37 12.10
C PRO A 50 23.15 20.15 12.70
N GLN A 51 22.04 20.39 13.37
CA GLN A 51 21.20 19.33 13.88
C GLN A 51 20.83 18.51 12.64
N GLU A 52 21.40 17.30 12.51
CA GLU A 52 20.97 16.37 11.48
C GLU A 52 19.45 16.30 11.62
N ALA A 53 18.74 16.83 10.63
CA ALA A 53 17.31 16.65 10.54
C ALA A 53 17.10 15.14 10.68
N ALA A 54 16.37 14.72 11.71
CA ALA A 54 16.02 13.32 11.87
C ALA A 54 15.54 12.85 10.50
N ALA A 55 16.14 11.77 9.97
CA ALA A 55 15.67 11.17 8.75
C ALA A 55 14.18 10.92 8.97
N LEU A 56 13.36 11.73 8.30
CA LEU A 56 11.93 11.54 8.22
C LEU A 56 11.73 10.05 7.84
N GLY A 57 10.75 9.40 8.46
CA GLY A 57 10.44 8.00 8.14
C GLY A 57 10.14 7.82 6.65
N PRO A 58 9.95 6.58 6.16
CA PRO A 58 9.48 6.35 4.80
C PRO A 58 8.25 7.21 4.46
N CYS A 59 7.42 7.49 5.46
CA CYS A 59 6.20 8.28 5.36
C CYS A 59 6.36 9.78 5.68
N GLY A 60 7.58 10.30 5.82
CA GLY A 60 7.73 11.68 6.26
C GLY A 60 7.59 12.66 5.11
N GLU A 61 6.50 13.43 5.12
CA GLU A 61 6.12 14.44 4.12
C GLU A 61 7.30 15.30 3.67
N ARG A 62 7.65 15.22 2.40
CA ARG A 62 8.69 16.04 1.80
C ARG A 62 8.25 16.52 0.42
N ASN A 63 7.62 17.70 0.37
CA ASN A 63 7.48 18.48 -0.89
C ASN A 63 6.24 18.22 -1.75
N GLY A 64 5.14 17.73 -1.19
CA GLY A 64 3.85 17.70 -1.90
C GLY A 64 3.92 16.93 -3.21
N TRP A 65 3.35 17.45 -4.31
CA TRP A 65 3.36 16.74 -5.60
C TRP A 65 4.66 16.96 -6.40
N VAL A 66 5.35 15.88 -6.76
CA VAL A 66 6.59 15.89 -7.56
C VAL A 66 6.29 15.50 -9.02
N PRO A 67 6.30 16.44 -9.98
CA PRO A 67 5.97 16.15 -11.37
C PRO A 67 7.02 15.25 -12.02
N GLN A 68 6.58 14.17 -12.65
CA GLN A 68 7.44 13.24 -13.40
C GLN A 68 7.42 13.50 -14.92
N GLY A 69 6.42 14.25 -15.41
CA GLY A 69 6.18 14.37 -16.85
C GLY A 69 5.50 13.12 -17.39
N GLU A 70 5.76 12.78 -18.67
CA GLU A 70 5.21 11.56 -19.26
C GLU A 70 5.81 10.32 -18.58
N VAL A 71 4.96 9.57 -17.87
CA VAL A 71 5.35 8.33 -17.19
C VAL A 71 5.01 7.10 -18.02
N ALA A 72 4.01 7.18 -18.91
CA ALA A 72 3.71 6.08 -19.83
C ALA A 72 3.26 6.61 -21.20
N PRO A 73 3.82 6.08 -22.31
CA PRO A 73 3.43 6.51 -23.65
C PRO A 73 2.02 6.03 -24.01
N ALA A 74 1.38 6.73 -24.94
CA ALA A 74 0.06 6.36 -25.45
C ALA A 74 0.05 4.95 -26.06
N ILE A 75 -0.99 4.18 -25.75
CA ILE A 75 -1.29 2.94 -26.49
C ILE A 75 -2.00 3.34 -27.79
N PRO A 76 -1.49 2.96 -28.98
CA PRO A 76 -2.09 3.38 -30.25
C PRO A 76 -3.59 3.06 -30.36
N GLY A 77 -4.39 4.10 -30.60
CA GLY A 77 -5.84 3.99 -30.78
C GLY A 77 -6.66 3.94 -29.48
N ILE A 78 -6.00 4.00 -28.31
CA ILE A 78 -6.68 4.00 -27.02
C ILE A 78 -6.69 5.42 -26.45
N THR A 79 -7.87 6.02 -26.44
CA THR A 79 -8.10 7.39 -25.91
C THR A 79 -9.18 7.41 -24.83
N ASP A 80 -9.84 6.29 -24.56
CA ASP A 80 -10.85 6.16 -23.52
C ASP A 80 -10.16 5.77 -22.19
N PRO A 81 -10.14 6.66 -21.18
CA PRO A 81 -9.55 6.35 -19.88
C PRO A 81 -10.31 5.23 -19.15
N GLY A 82 -11.59 4.99 -19.48
CA GLY A 82 -12.37 3.90 -18.90
C GLY A 82 -11.83 2.50 -19.21
N LEU A 83 -10.96 2.37 -20.22
CA LEU A 83 -10.29 1.12 -20.60
C LEU A 83 -8.96 0.89 -19.89
N ILE A 84 -8.42 1.87 -19.18
CA ILE A 84 -7.15 1.77 -18.45
C ILE A 84 -7.41 1.57 -16.96
N ARG A 85 -6.67 0.67 -16.33
CA ARG A 85 -6.59 0.50 -14.89
C ARG A 85 -5.12 0.40 -14.47
N PHE A 86 -4.90 0.66 -13.19
CA PHE A 86 -3.63 0.46 -12.50
C PHE A 86 -3.91 -0.46 -11.31
N ALA A 87 -3.00 -1.41 -11.10
CA ALA A 87 -3.10 -2.46 -10.09
C ALA A 87 -1.78 -3.24 -10.05
N ASP A 88 -1.31 -3.64 -8.87
CA ASP A 88 -0.05 -4.38 -8.70
C ASP A 88 -0.24 -5.86 -9.08
N MET A 89 0.17 -6.27 -10.29
CA MET A 89 -0.05 -7.65 -10.75
C MET A 89 1.07 -8.60 -10.36
N ASP A 90 2.25 -8.11 -9.94
CA ASP A 90 3.41 -8.95 -9.65
C ASP A 90 3.95 -8.87 -8.20
N GLY A 91 3.39 -7.96 -7.40
CA GLY A 91 3.56 -7.85 -5.95
C GLY A 91 4.82 -7.11 -5.55
N ASP A 92 5.31 -6.21 -6.41
CA ASP A 92 6.52 -5.42 -6.15
C ASP A 92 6.23 -4.02 -5.58
N GLY A 93 4.96 -3.72 -5.36
CA GLY A 93 4.44 -2.47 -4.84
C GLY A 93 4.34 -1.36 -5.88
N ASP A 94 4.59 -1.63 -7.17
CA ASP A 94 4.41 -0.66 -8.25
C ASP A 94 3.20 -1.07 -9.12
N ASP A 95 2.20 -0.21 -9.23
CA ASP A 95 1.01 -0.52 -10.01
C ASP A 95 1.31 -0.66 -11.51
N ASP A 96 0.83 -1.76 -12.08
CA ASP A 96 0.96 -2.10 -13.48
C ASP A 96 -0.14 -1.49 -14.33
N ARG A 97 0.18 -1.15 -15.57
CA ARG A 97 -0.80 -0.56 -16.49
C ARG A 97 -1.57 -1.65 -17.22
N LEU A 98 -2.88 -1.68 -16.97
CA LEU A 98 -3.80 -2.65 -17.55
C LEU A 98 -4.67 -2.00 -18.63
N LEU A 99 -4.78 -2.66 -19.78
CA LEU A 99 -5.73 -2.34 -20.84
C LEU A 99 -6.83 -3.39 -20.88
N LEU A 100 -8.06 -2.97 -20.56
CA LEU A 100 -9.24 -3.80 -20.59
C LEU A 100 -9.90 -3.77 -21.98
N ASP A 101 -10.48 -4.89 -22.36
CA ASP A 101 -11.36 -4.98 -23.54
C ASP A 101 -12.85 -5.07 -23.16
N GLU A 102 -13.72 -5.14 -24.17
CA GLU A 102 -15.17 -5.06 -24.01
C GLU A 102 -15.81 -6.20 -23.18
N ILE A 103 -15.08 -7.28 -22.93
CA ILE A 103 -15.51 -8.42 -22.09
C ILE A 103 -14.64 -8.58 -20.84
N GLY A 104 -13.86 -7.55 -20.51
CA GLY A 104 -13.04 -7.49 -19.31
C GLY A 104 -11.73 -8.27 -19.43
N GLY A 105 -11.34 -8.69 -20.64
CA GLY A 105 -10.01 -9.28 -20.86
C GLY A 105 -8.91 -8.23 -20.68
N ILE A 106 -7.73 -8.67 -20.27
CA ILE A 106 -6.67 -7.78 -19.80
C ILE A 106 -5.40 -7.99 -20.60
N ARG A 107 -4.81 -6.88 -21.05
CA ARG A 107 -3.41 -6.79 -21.47
C ARG A 107 -2.62 -5.96 -20.47
N GLU A 108 -1.42 -6.39 -20.15
CA GLU A 108 -0.63 -5.84 -19.05
C GLU A 108 0.69 -5.27 -19.58
N TRP A 109 1.06 -4.12 -19.02
CA TRP A 109 2.39 -3.56 -19.08
C TRP A 109 2.89 -3.42 -17.66
N ARG A 110 3.91 -4.18 -17.30
CA ARG A 110 4.52 -4.10 -15.99
C ARG A 110 5.26 -2.78 -15.81
N ASN A 111 5.10 -2.12 -14.67
CA ASN A 111 5.88 -0.96 -14.25
C ASN A 111 7.29 -1.39 -13.83
N ASP A 112 8.32 -1.04 -14.61
CA ASP A 112 9.73 -1.30 -14.23
C ASP A 112 10.38 -0.07 -13.54
N ARG A 113 9.55 0.86 -13.06
CA ARG A 113 9.88 2.20 -12.56
C ARG A 113 10.56 3.09 -13.60
N ASN A 114 10.78 4.36 -13.22
CA ASN A 114 11.51 5.36 -14.02
C ASN A 114 10.95 5.52 -15.46
N GLY A 115 9.63 5.39 -15.62
CA GLY A 115 8.94 5.51 -16.91
C GLY A 115 9.18 4.34 -17.88
N THR A 116 9.69 3.20 -17.39
CA THR A 116 9.91 2.00 -18.19
C THR A 116 8.76 1.01 -17.98
N TRP A 117 8.27 0.42 -19.08
CA TRP A 117 7.13 -0.49 -19.06
C TRP A 117 7.41 -1.75 -19.90
N SER A 118 7.26 -2.93 -19.30
CA SER A 118 7.45 -4.21 -19.98
C SER A 118 6.11 -4.80 -20.40
N TYR A 119 5.88 -4.94 -21.71
CA TYR A 119 4.66 -5.60 -22.19
C TYR A 119 4.67 -7.09 -21.86
N ARG A 120 3.68 -7.55 -21.08
CA ARG A 120 3.56 -8.94 -20.62
C ARG A 120 2.61 -9.79 -21.45
N GLY A 121 1.86 -9.16 -22.35
CA GLY A 121 0.93 -9.86 -23.23
C GLY A 121 -0.52 -9.70 -22.77
N ARG A 122 -1.34 -10.71 -23.10
CA ARG A 122 -2.69 -10.85 -22.55
C ARG A 122 -2.60 -11.76 -21.35
N ILE A 123 -3.13 -11.30 -20.22
CA ILE A 123 -3.12 -12.03 -18.94
C ILE A 123 -4.50 -12.50 -18.52
N ALA A 124 -5.59 -12.01 -19.13
CA ALA A 124 -6.93 -12.52 -18.86
C ALA A 124 -7.75 -12.56 -20.14
N LEU A 125 -8.54 -13.62 -20.31
CA LEU A 125 -9.42 -13.75 -21.48
C LEU A 125 -10.70 -12.91 -21.37
N GLY A 126 -11.07 -12.52 -20.14
CA GLY A 126 -12.27 -11.77 -19.80
C GLY A 126 -13.32 -12.63 -19.10
N THR A 127 -14.16 -11.98 -18.30
CA THR A 127 -15.26 -12.59 -17.55
C THR A 127 -16.61 -12.49 -18.27
N GLY A 128 -16.64 -11.82 -19.43
CA GLY A 128 -17.87 -11.51 -20.16
C GLY A 128 -18.57 -10.25 -19.67
N TYR A 129 -17.99 -9.57 -18.68
CA TYR A 129 -18.45 -8.27 -18.18
C TYR A 129 -17.64 -7.13 -18.76
N THR A 130 -18.27 -5.96 -18.91
CA THR A 130 -17.61 -4.75 -19.42
C THR A 130 -16.60 -4.18 -18.41
N PRO A 131 -15.64 -3.33 -18.84
CA PRO A 131 -14.59 -2.77 -17.97
C PRO A 131 -15.07 -2.06 -16.70
N ASP A 132 -16.28 -1.49 -16.69
CA ASP A 132 -16.89 -0.84 -15.52
C ASP A 132 -17.27 -1.82 -14.39
N ARG A 133 -17.27 -3.13 -14.68
CA ARG A 133 -17.56 -4.20 -13.73
C ARG A 133 -16.33 -4.98 -13.28
N VAL A 134 -15.17 -4.65 -13.85
CA VAL A 134 -13.90 -5.23 -13.46
C VAL A 134 -13.27 -4.37 -12.36
N LYS A 135 -12.83 -5.03 -11.29
CA LYS A 135 -12.08 -4.44 -10.17
C LYS A 135 -10.82 -5.27 -9.92
N PHE A 136 -9.88 -4.66 -9.22
CA PHE A 136 -8.61 -5.22 -8.77
C PHE A 136 -8.49 -4.91 -7.28
N ALA A 137 -8.01 -5.88 -6.51
CA ALA A 137 -7.90 -5.83 -5.05
C ALA A 137 -7.13 -7.06 -4.56
N ASP A 138 -6.25 -6.93 -3.58
CA ASP A 138 -5.56 -8.08 -2.96
C ASP A 138 -6.50 -8.81 -1.97
N LEU A 139 -7.06 -9.97 -2.35
CA LEU A 139 -7.99 -10.69 -1.48
C LEU A 139 -7.34 -11.67 -0.50
N ASP A 140 -6.05 -11.97 -0.66
CA ASP A 140 -5.36 -12.98 0.15
C ASP A 140 -4.03 -12.55 0.78
N GLY A 141 -3.72 -11.25 0.67
CA GLY A 141 -2.69 -10.54 1.42
C GLY A 141 -1.29 -10.90 0.95
N ASP A 142 -1.17 -11.32 -0.32
CA ASP A 142 0.09 -11.76 -0.92
C ASP A 142 0.85 -10.63 -1.63
N GLY A 143 0.25 -9.43 -1.65
CA GLY A 143 0.73 -8.20 -2.27
C GLY A 143 0.33 -8.06 -3.73
N LYS A 144 -0.38 -9.03 -4.33
CA LYS A 144 -0.84 -8.94 -5.71
C LYS A 144 -2.34 -8.70 -5.76
N ASP A 145 -2.72 -7.77 -6.63
CA ASP A 145 -4.11 -7.54 -6.93
C ASP A 145 -4.74 -8.72 -7.70
N ASP A 146 -5.89 -9.14 -7.21
CA ASP A 146 -6.72 -10.18 -7.78
C ASP A 146 -7.71 -9.64 -8.82
N TYR A 147 -8.16 -10.51 -9.71
CA TYR A 147 -9.11 -10.13 -10.75
C TYR A 147 -10.55 -10.35 -10.28
N LEU A 148 -11.36 -9.29 -10.25
CA LEU A 148 -12.73 -9.32 -9.73
C LEU A 148 -13.76 -8.92 -10.79
N ALA A 149 -14.91 -9.60 -10.77
CA ALA A 149 -16.07 -9.27 -11.59
C ALA A 149 -17.31 -8.99 -10.72
N VAL A 150 -17.77 -7.73 -10.76
CA VAL A 150 -18.92 -7.25 -9.99
C VAL A 150 -20.22 -7.42 -10.78
N LYS A 151 -21.17 -8.13 -10.18
CA LYS A 151 -22.52 -8.39 -10.71
C LYS A 151 -23.46 -7.22 -10.43
N GLY A 152 -24.62 -7.23 -11.06
CA GLY A 152 -25.57 -6.10 -11.02
C GLY A 152 -26.13 -5.78 -9.63
N ASP A 153 -26.05 -6.71 -8.68
CA ASP A 153 -26.48 -6.59 -7.28
C ASP A 153 -25.31 -6.48 -6.29
N GLY A 154 -24.11 -6.23 -6.81
CA GLY A 154 -22.90 -6.06 -6.02
C GLY A 154 -22.27 -7.38 -5.59
N ALA A 155 -22.84 -8.52 -5.98
CA ALA A 155 -22.18 -9.80 -5.79
C ALA A 155 -20.89 -9.85 -6.62
N VAL A 156 -19.86 -10.55 -6.14
CA VAL A 156 -18.53 -10.52 -6.78
C VAL A 156 -18.06 -11.95 -7.02
N ASP A 157 -17.62 -12.22 -8.24
CA ASP A 157 -16.79 -13.40 -8.55
C ASP A 157 -15.32 -12.98 -8.58
N GLY A 158 -14.43 -13.79 -8.00
CA GLY A 158 -13.00 -13.49 -7.88
C GLY A 158 -12.09 -14.60 -8.39
N TRP A 159 -10.87 -14.21 -8.78
CA TRP A 159 -9.79 -15.08 -9.23
C TRP A 159 -8.48 -14.61 -8.60
N ILE A 160 -7.87 -15.49 -7.78
CA ILE A 160 -6.59 -15.23 -7.13
C ILE A 160 -5.46 -15.18 -8.15
N ASN A 161 -4.58 -14.19 -8.02
CA ASN A 161 -3.45 -13.93 -8.90
C ASN A 161 -2.24 -14.81 -8.56
N GLU A 162 -2.08 -15.91 -9.28
CA GLU A 162 -0.86 -16.75 -9.29
C GLU A 162 0.04 -16.41 -10.51
N GLY A 163 -0.06 -15.20 -11.06
CA GLY A 163 0.73 -14.67 -12.18
C GLY A 163 -0.04 -14.41 -13.48
N GLY A 164 -1.38 -14.51 -13.44
CA GLY A 164 -2.27 -14.34 -14.60
C GLY A 164 -2.12 -15.39 -15.71
N ASP A 165 -3.09 -15.45 -16.63
CA ASP A 165 -3.09 -16.38 -17.78
C ASP A 165 -2.16 -15.88 -18.90
N LEU A 166 -0.85 -16.02 -18.70
CA LEU A 166 0.18 -15.53 -19.62
C LEU A 166 0.13 -16.25 -20.97
N THR A 167 -0.06 -15.46 -22.03
CA THR A 167 0.03 -15.96 -23.41
C THR A 167 1.50 -16.09 -23.84
N THR A 168 2.00 -17.31 -23.93
CA THR A 168 3.36 -17.63 -24.40
C THR A 168 3.35 -18.20 -25.82
N PRO A 169 4.51 -18.30 -26.50
CA PRO A 169 4.62 -19.03 -27.77
C PRO A 169 4.20 -20.51 -27.68
N SER A 170 4.22 -21.10 -26.48
CA SER A 170 3.86 -22.51 -26.24
C SER A 170 2.38 -22.72 -25.89
N GLY A 171 1.62 -21.64 -25.72
CA GLY A 171 0.22 -21.67 -25.28
C GLY A 171 -0.03 -20.73 -24.10
N ILE A 172 -1.19 -20.89 -23.47
CA ILE A 172 -1.54 -20.15 -22.26
C ILE A 172 -0.98 -20.89 -21.06
N GLU A 173 -0.16 -20.21 -20.26
CA GLU A 173 0.25 -20.66 -18.93
C GLU A 173 -0.79 -20.13 -17.94
N PRO A 174 -1.57 -20.99 -17.26
CA PRO A 174 -2.62 -20.53 -16.36
C PRO A 174 -2.01 -19.92 -15.09
N GLY A 175 -2.56 -18.78 -14.67
CA GLY A 175 -2.16 -18.10 -13.45
C GLY A 175 -3.31 -17.44 -12.71
N TRP A 176 -4.55 -17.57 -13.20
CA TRP A 176 -5.74 -17.21 -12.42
C TRP A 176 -6.33 -18.43 -11.73
N LYS A 177 -6.42 -18.38 -10.41
CA LYS A 177 -7.04 -19.44 -9.61
C LYS A 177 -8.46 -19.02 -9.20
N PRO A 178 -9.51 -19.70 -9.69
CA PRO A 178 -10.88 -19.31 -9.37
C PRO A 178 -11.16 -19.39 -7.86
N ALA A 179 -11.56 -18.27 -7.26
CA ALA A 179 -12.09 -18.22 -5.89
C ALA A 179 -13.60 -18.46 -5.86
N GLY A 180 -14.28 -18.27 -7.00
CA GLY A 180 -15.73 -18.39 -7.13
C GLY A 180 -16.44 -17.09 -6.74
N GLN A 181 -17.69 -17.19 -6.29
CA GLN A 181 -18.39 -16.01 -5.77
C GLN A 181 -17.86 -15.68 -4.37
N ILE A 182 -17.06 -14.62 -4.26
CA ILE A 182 -16.43 -14.17 -3.03
C ILE A 182 -17.30 -13.19 -2.23
N ALA A 183 -18.35 -12.61 -2.83
CA ALA A 183 -19.35 -11.83 -2.11
C ALA A 183 -20.74 -12.08 -2.68
N ARG A 184 -21.74 -12.24 -1.81
CA ARG A 184 -23.16 -12.40 -2.20
C ARG A 184 -23.83 -11.12 -2.69
N GLY A 185 -23.22 -9.97 -2.45
CA GLY A 185 -23.77 -8.66 -2.81
C GLY A 185 -24.76 -8.11 -1.78
N THR A 186 -24.90 -6.79 -1.79
CA THR A 186 -25.78 -6.04 -0.87
C THR A 186 -26.99 -5.43 -1.59
N GLY A 187 -27.08 -5.63 -2.91
CA GLY A 187 -28.01 -4.92 -3.79
C GLY A 187 -27.44 -3.62 -4.36
N ALA A 188 -26.23 -3.21 -3.95
CA ALA A 188 -25.54 -2.06 -4.54
C ALA A 188 -25.16 -2.34 -6.01
N PRO A 189 -25.34 -1.38 -6.93
CA PRO A 189 -24.87 -1.53 -8.32
C PRO A 189 -23.33 -1.56 -8.40
N PRO A 190 -22.74 -2.08 -9.50
CA PRO A 190 -21.29 -2.22 -9.63
C PRO A 190 -20.46 -0.95 -9.36
N GLY A 191 -20.96 0.22 -9.79
CA GLY A 191 -20.28 1.51 -9.56
C GLY A 191 -20.30 2.00 -8.10
N GLN A 192 -20.96 1.26 -7.21
CA GLN A 192 -21.05 1.52 -5.77
C GLN A 192 -20.41 0.40 -4.94
N VAL A 193 -19.57 -0.42 -5.57
CA VAL A 193 -18.75 -1.46 -4.92
C VAL A 193 -17.28 -1.05 -4.99
N TYR A 194 -16.62 -1.11 -3.83
CA TYR A 194 -15.21 -0.74 -3.67
C TYR A 194 -14.49 -1.82 -2.85
N PHE A 195 -13.17 -1.81 -2.99
CA PHE A 195 -12.23 -2.62 -2.24
C PHE A 195 -11.11 -1.71 -1.73
N ALA A 196 -10.66 -1.96 -0.50
CA ALA A 196 -9.64 -1.17 0.19
C ALA A 196 -9.23 -1.86 1.50
N ASP A 197 -7.96 -1.86 1.84
CA ASP A 197 -7.47 -2.32 3.15
C ASP A 197 -7.73 -1.26 4.23
N LEU A 198 -8.86 -1.36 4.95
CA LEU A 198 -9.24 -0.34 5.93
C LEU A 198 -8.58 -0.52 7.29
N ASP A 199 -8.04 -1.69 7.60
CA ASP A 199 -7.46 -1.98 8.92
C ASP A 199 -5.96 -2.26 8.95
N GLY A 200 -5.33 -2.31 7.77
CA GLY A 200 -3.89 -2.39 7.55
C GLY A 200 -3.36 -3.80 7.74
N ASP A 201 -4.17 -4.82 7.44
CA ASP A 201 -3.76 -6.22 7.54
C ASP A 201 -3.27 -6.83 6.22
N GLY A 202 -3.36 -6.07 5.13
CA GLY A 202 -2.93 -6.42 3.78
C GLY A 202 -4.03 -7.08 2.94
N ASP A 203 -5.18 -7.43 3.52
CA ASP A 203 -6.31 -7.98 2.78
C ASP A 203 -7.32 -6.87 2.45
N ASP A 204 -7.66 -6.67 1.18
CA ASP A 204 -8.65 -5.67 0.78
C ASP A 204 -10.06 -6.05 1.24
N ASP A 205 -10.70 -5.08 1.91
CA ASP A 205 -12.04 -5.23 2.46
C ASP A 205 -13.13 -4.99 1.41
N TYR A 206 -14.34 -5.50 1.66
CA TYR A 206 -15.47 -5.25 0.76
C TYR A 206 -16.29 -4.06 1.25
N LEU A 207 -16.51 -3.06 0.38
CA LEU A 207 -17.29 -1.87 0.68
C LEU A 207 -18.43 -1.69 -0.31
N THR A 208 -19.57 -1.19 0.17
CA THR A 208 -20.67 -0.74 -0.69
C THR A 208 -21.21 0.61 -0.26
N GLN A 209 -21.54 1.46 -1.22
CA GLN A 209 -22.30 2.69 -0.96
C GLN A 209 -23.80 2.37 -0.92
N SER A 210 -24.44 2.74 0.19
CA SER A 210 -25.89 2.67 0.34
C SER A 210 -26.58 3.78 -0.47
N ALA A 211 -27.29 3.40 -1.53
CA ALA A 211 -28.08 4.30 -2.38
C ALA A 211 -29.18 5.08 -1.62
N ALA A 212 -29.55 4.69 -0.41
CA ALA A 212 -30.60 5.34 0.37
C ALA A 212 -30.10 6.41 1.35
N GLN A 213 -28.82 6.36 1.75
CA GLN A 213 -28.31 7.14 2.89
C GLN A 213 -26.92 7.75 2.63
N ASP A 214 -26.34 7.55 1.44
CA ASP A 214 -24.98 7.97 1.08
C ASP A 214 -23.94 7.51 2.11
N ASP A 215 -24.15 6.34 2.69
CA ASP A 215 -23.30 5.74 3.71
C ASP A 215 -22.45 4.61 3.10
N LEU A 216 -21.22 4.48 3.58
CA LEU A 216 -20.38 3.33 3.33
C LEU A 216 -20.71 2.22 4.33
N LEU A 217 -21.06 1.06 3.78
CA LEU A 217 -21.11 -0.20 4.49
C LEU A 217 -19.83 -0.97 4.19
N ALA A 218 -19.21 -1.57 5.20
CA ALA A 218 -17.97 -2.31 5.03
C ALA A 218 -17.97 -3.66 5.77
N TRP A 219 -17.21 -4.59 5.21
CA TRP A 219 -17.00 -5.93 5.72
C TRP A 219 -15.52 -6.25 5.62
N ARG A 220 -14.92 -6.61 6.77
CA ARG A 220 -13.53 -7.01 6.83
C ARG A 220 -13.30 -8.32 6.11
N ASN A 221 -12.25 -8.41 5.30
CA ASN A 221 -11.82 -9.66 4.69
C ASN A 221 -11.14 -10.59 5.72
N GLU A 222 -11.68 -11.79 5.86
CA GLU A 222 -11.13 -12.93 6.61
C GLU A 222 -11.24 -14.19 5.73
N GLY A 223 -11.07 -14.01 4.41
CA GLY A 223 -11.16 -15.03 3.37
C GLY A 223 -12.44 -15.01 2.51
N GLY A 224 -13.30 -13.99 2.65
CA GLY A 224 -14.51 -13.78 1.85
C GLY A 224 -15.64 -14.85 1.98
N ASP A 225 -16.72 -14.74 1.19
CA ASP A 225 -17.84 -15.69 1.17
C ASP A 225 -17.44 -17.00 0.45
N ARG A 226 -16.80 -17.94 1.14
CA ARG A 226 -16.50 -19.27 0.58
C ARG A 226 -17.68 -20.24 0.79
N PRO A 227 -17.94 -21.20 -0.11
CA PRO A 227 -18.99 -22.20 0.10
C PRO A 227 -18.81 -22.99 1.41
N GLY A 228 -19.69 -22.76 2.39
CA GLY A 228 -19.66 -23.42 3.69
C GLY A 228 -18.67 -22.83 4.71
N GLN A 229 -17.99 -21.73 4.36
CA GLN A 229 -17.07 -21.00 5.22
C GLN A 229 -17.36 -19.50 5.03
N GLY A 230 -17.92 -18.84 6.04
CA GLY A 230 -17.98 -17.37 6.01
C GLY A 230 -16.58 -16.80 6.22
N GLY A 231 -16.31 -15.64 5.63
CA GLY A 231 -15.03 -14.95 5.74
C GLY A 231 -15.16 -13.44 5.55
N TRP A 232 -16.38 -12.89 5.62
CA TRP A 232 -16.60 -11.45 5.74
C TRP A 232 -17.07 -11.15 7.16
N VAL A 233 -16.36 -10.28 7.87
CA VAL A 233 -16.76 -9.80 9.20
C VAL A 233 -17.38 -8.42 9.05
N ALA A 234 -18.69 -8.32 9.26
CA ALA A 234 -19.39 -7.05 9.08
C ALA A 234 -18.95 -6.01 10.13
N TRP A 235 -18.38 -4.89 9.68
CA TRP A 235 -18.34 -3.66 10.47
C TRP A 235 -19.67 -2.91 10.40
N GLY A 236 -20.42 -3.10 9.31
CA GLY A 236 -21.69 -2.42 9.08
C GLY A 236 -21.45 -1.02 8.53
N ARG A 237 -22.22 -0.04 9.01
CA ARG A 237 -22.08 1.36 8.58
C ARG A 237 -20.87 1.98 9.25
N ILE A 238 -19.83 2.28 8.45
CA ILE A 238 -18.58 2.86 8.96
C ILE A 238 -18.50 4.39 8.80
N SER A 239 -19.41 5.01 8.04
CA SER A 239 -19.42 6.47 7.81
C SER A 239 -20.63 7.17 8.44
N GLU A 240 -20.42 8.36 9.03
CA GLU A 240 -21.49 9.22 9.57
C GLU A 240 -21.92 10.32 8.57
N GLY A 241 -22.35 9.96 7.35
CA GLY A 241 -22.93 10.92 6.39
C GLY A 241 -21.93 11.88 5.72
N LYS A 242 -20.62 11.62 5.84
CA LYS A 242 -19.57 12.23 4.99
C LYS A 242 -19.18 11.35 3.82
N ALA A 243 -19.90 10.24 3.61
CA ALA A 243 -19.31 9.10 2.92
C ALA A 243 -18.99 9.44 1.48
N LEU A 244 -19.81 10.26 0.79
CA LEU A 244 -19.54 10.73 -0.57
C LEU A 244 -20.09 12.14 -0.76
N LEU A 245 -19.19 13.12 -0.93
CA LEU A 245 -19.59 14.47 -1.31
C LEU A 245 -20.17 14.38 -2.72
N ALA A 246 -21.45 14.75 -2.88
CA ALA A 246 -22.34 14.35 -3.97
C ALA A 246 -21.87 14.62 -5.42
N THR A 247 -20.75 15.33 -5.60
CA THR A 247 -20.15 15.65 -6.90
C THR A 247 -18.83 14.94 -7.15
N SER A 248 -18.26 14.22 -6.17
CA SER A 248 -16.96 13.56 -6.28
C SER A 248 -17.06 12.11 -6.75
N ARG A 249 -16.02 11.62 -7.41
CA ARG A 249 -15.73 10.20 -7.62
C ARG A 249 -14.95 9.70 -6.40
N PRO A 250 -15.48 8.75 -5.61
CA PRO A 250 -14.69 8.11 -4.58
C PRO A 250 -13.58 7.28 -5.15
N GLU A 251 -12.45 7.34 -4.47
CA GLU A 251 -11.35 6.41 -4.61
C GLU A 251 -10.89 6.00 -3.20
N PHE A 252 -10.13 4.92 -3.13
CA PHE A 252 -9.47 4.45 -1.93
C PHE A 252 -8.01 4.16 -2.27
N GLY A 253 -7.14 4.31 -1.30
CA GLY A 253 -5.71 4.11 -1.45
C GLY A 253 -4.94 4.82 -0.35
N ASP A 254 -3.84 4.24 0.09
CA ASP A 254 -2.97 4.83 1.10
C ASP A 254 -2.34 6.14 0.59
N PHE A 255 -2.77 7.28 1.13
CA PHE A 255 -2.27 8.59 0.74
C PHE A 255 -1.14 9.06 1.66
N ASP A 256 -1.15 8.62 2.92
CA ASP A 256 -0.22 9.07 3.95
C ASP A 256 0.91 8.08 4.31
N CYS A 257 0.92 6.90 3.68
CA CYS A 257 1.77 5.72 3.90
C CYS A 257 1.59 5.03 5.26
N ASP A 258 0.43 5.12 5.91
CA ASP A 258 0.27 4.47 7.21
C ASP A 258 -0.10 2.98 7.12
N GLY A 259 -0.24 2.46 5.90
CA GLY A 259 -0.60 1.09 5.58
C GLY A 259 -2.11 0.84 5.60
N ARG A 260 -2.93 1.86 5.82
CA ARG A 260 -4.39 1.78 5.66
C ARG A 260 -4.81 2.63 4.49
N ASP A 261 -5.76 2.13 3.73
CA ASP A 261 -6.34 2.89 2.64
C ASP A 261 -7.20 4.04 3.15
N ASP A 262 -6.96 5.20 2.55
CA ASP A 262 -7.62 6.45 2.87
C ASP A 262 -8.86 6.66 2.02
N ARG A 263 -9.73 7.58 2.45
CA ARG A 263 -10.89 7.98 1.64
C ARG A 263 -10.53 9.18 0.78
N LEU A 264 -10.60 8.98 -0.52
CA LEU A 264 -10.22 9.98 -1.51
C LEU A 264 -11.46 10.46 -2.28
N PHE A 265 -11.55 11.76 -2.48
CA PHE A 265 -12.66 12.41 -3.17
C PHE A 265 -12.11 13.21 -4.35
N LEU A 266 -12.24 12.64 -5.55
CA LEU A 266 -11.85 13.30 -6.78
C LEU A 266 -13.01 14.11 -7.33
N TYR A 267 -12.85 15.42 -7.43
CA TYR A 267 -13.87 16.34 -7.92
C TYR A 267 -13.82 16.50 -9.44
N PRO A 268 -14.92 16.95 -10.08
CA PRO A 268 -14.98 17.12 -11.53
C PRO A 268 -13.93 18.06 -12.12
N ASP A 269 -13.41 18.98 -11.30
CA ASP A 269 -12.36 19.93 -11.66
C ASP A 269 -10.94 19.40 -11.41
N SER A 270 -10.80 18.09 -11.16
CA SER A 270 -9.57 17.35 -10.85
C SER A 270 -8.96 17.60 -9.46
N THR A 271 -9.60 18.41 -8.61
CA THR A 271 -9.19 18.52 -7.21
C THR A 271 -9.32 17.16 -6.53
N LEU A 272 -8.35 16.77 -5.71
CA LEU A 272 -8.41 15.58 -4.87
C LEU A 272 -8.41 16.02 -3.41
N LEU A 273 -9.33 15.48 -2.61
CA LEU A 273 -9.28 15.57 -1.16
C LEU A 273 -9.02 14.17 -0.61
N SER A 274 -8.01 14.02 0.24
CA SER A 274 -7.80 12.83 1.05
C SER A 274 -8.27 13.09 2.49
N LEU A 275 -8.98 12.13 3.06
CA LEU A 275 -9.23 12.02 4.49
C LEU A 275 -8.57 10.74 4.98
N ALA A 276 -7.47 10.90 5.72
CA ALA A 276 -6.69 9.77 6.19
C ALA A 276 -7.52 8.84 7.09
N ASN A 277 -7.25 7.54 7.01
CA ASN A 277 -7.87 6.51 7.80
C ASN A 277 -7.11 6.33 9.13
N ALA A 278 -7.62 6.93 10.20
CA ALA A 278 -7.07 6.77 11.54
C ALA A 278 -7.55 5.49 12.26
N GLY A 279 -8.12 4.54 11.52
CA GLY A 279 -8.63 3.26 11.98
C GLY A 279 -10.14 3.23 12.23
N ILE A 280 -10.66 2.02 12.44
CA ILE A 280 -12.07 1.76 12.75
C ILE A 280 -12.23 1.54 14.26
N GLU A 281 -12.98 2.41 14.92
CA GLU A 281 -13.25 2.33 16.36
C GLU A 281 -14.75 2.26 16.61
N ASP A 282 -15.20 1.28 17.40
CA ASP A 282 -16.62 1.04 17.70
C ASP A 282 -17.52 0.97 16.45
N GLY A 283 -16.97 0.45 15.34
CA GLY A 283 -17.65 0.31 14.05
C GLY A 283 -17.71 1.58 13.22
N VAL A 284 -16.95 2.62 13.58
CA VAL A 284 -16.90 3.91 12.86
C VAL A 284 -15.48 4.16 12.37
N LEU A 285 -15.34 4.49 11.09
CA LEU A 285 -14.08 4.94 10.48
C LEU A 285 -13.71 6.33 11.01
N ARG A 286 -12.50 6.46 11.57
CA ARG A 286 -11.98 7.71 12.11
C ARG A 286 -11.18 8.45 11.05
N ASP A 287 -11.45 9.74 10.90
CA ASP A 287 -10.71 10.61 10.00
C ASP A 287 -9.44 11.12 10.69
N GLY A 288 -8.30 10.97 10.02
CA GLY A 288 -6.99 11.49 10.38
C GLY A 288 -6.70 12.85 9.75
N HIS A 289 -5.44 13.05 9.35
CA HIS A 289 -5.02 14.26 8.65
C HIS A 289 -5.71 14.34 7.27
N ALA A 290 -5.97 15.56 6.81
CA ALA A 290 -6.49 15.77 5.47
C ALA A 290 -5.36 16.26 4.56
N GLY A 291 -5.26 15.68 3.38
CA GLY A 291 -4.35 16.08 2.31
C GLY A 291 -5.09 16.23 1.00
N GLY A 292 -4.38 16.43 -0.11
CA GLY A 292 -5.03 16.45 -1.41
C GLY A 292 -4.17 16.91 -2.57
N ALA A 293 -4.83 17.25 -3.66
CA ALA A 293 -4.25 17.88 -4.84
C ALA A 293 -5.16 19.01 -5.31
N ASN A 294 -4.58 20.15 -5.67
CA ASN A 294 -5.30 21.26 -6.30
C ASN A 294 -5.82 20.91 -7.71
N GLY A 295 -5.40 19.77 -8.27
CA GLY A 295 -5.81 19.30 -9.59
C GLY A 295 -5.02 19.90 -10.76
N THR A 296 -5.24 19.36 -11.95
CA THR A 296 -4.60 19.78 -13.22
C THR A 296 -5.54 20.55 -14.16
N SER A 297 -6.79 20.76 -13.74
CA SER A 297 -7.90 21.28 -14.56
C SER A 297 -8.35 20.34 -15.70
N ASP A 298 -7.79 19.13 -15.80
CA ASP A 298 -8.36 18.07 -16.63
C ASP A 298 -9.72 17.62 -16.05
N PRO A 299 -10.63 17.06 -16.85
CA PRO A 299 -11.84 16.46 -16.31
C PRO A 299 -11.50 15.20 -15.48
N ALA A 300 -12.22 14.96 -14.38
CA ALA A 300 -11.98 13.84 -13.46
C ALA A 300 -11.89 12.47 -14.13
N GLU A 301 -12.62 12.25 -15.23
CA GLU A 301 -12.60 10.99 -15.98
C GLU A 301 -11.22 10.67 -16.57
N ARG A 302 -10.34 11.67 -16.69
CA ARG A 302 -8.96 11.52 -17.20
C ARG A 302 -7.92 11.42 -16.10
N ILE A 303 -8.35 11.49 -14.84
CA ILE A 303 -7.51 11.30 -13.67
C ILE A 303 -7.55 9.84 -13.26
N MET A 304 -6.39 9.29 -12.98
CA MET A 304 -6.19 7.96 -12.41
C MET A 304 -5.31 8.12 -11.17
N LEU A 305 -5.47 7.20 -10.24
CA LEU A 305 -4.65 7.10 -9.04
C LEU A 305 -3.96 5.74 -9.07
N ALA A 306 -2.68 5.70 -8.73
CA ALA A 306 -1.87 4.49 -8.77
C ALA A 306 -0.58 4.71 -7.98
N GLU A 307 0.02 3.68 -7.42
CA GLU A 307 1.38 3.74 -6.87
C GLU A 307 2.41 3.54 -8.00
N LEU A 308 3.24 4.53 -8.32
CA LEU A 308 4.17 4.42 -9.46
C LEU A 308 5.59 4.02 -9.06
N ASN A 309 5.94 4.11 -7.77
CA ASN A 309 7.32 4.10 -7.32
C ASN A 309 7.61 3.21 -6.10
N GLY A 310 6.56 2.63 -5.52
CA GLY A 310 6.61 1.65 -4.43
C GLY A 310 7.00 2.28 -3.11
N ASP A 311 6.59 3.52 -2.87
CA ASP A 311 6.77 4.19 -1.58
C ASP A 311 5.56 4.04 -0.64
N GLY A 312 4.49 3.42 -1.11
CA GLY A 312 3.24 3.19 -0.39
C GLY A 312 2.31 4.39 -0.41
N ARG A 313 2.49 5.34 -1.35
CA ARG A 313 1.57 6.45 -1.61
C ARG A 313 0.90 6.27 -2.94
N ILE A 314 -0.40 6.51 -2.91
CA ILE A 314 -1.14 6.73 -4.13
C ILE A 314 -0.65 8.01 -4.84
N ASP A 315 -0.20 7.86 -6.08
CA ASP A 315 0.22 8.94 -6.95
C ASP A 315 -0.93 9.44 -7.83
N TYR A 316 -0.72 10.61 -8.43
CA TYR A 316 -1.71 11.27 -9.26
C TYR A 316 -1.32 11.22 -10.73
N LEU A 317 -2.22 10.73 -11.58
CA LEU A 317 -1.96 10.52 -12.99
C LEU A 317 -3.01 11.19 -13.86
N THR A 318 -2.57 11.75 -14.99
CA THR A 318 -3.47 12.32 -16.00
C THR A 318 -3.26 11.67 -17.37
N MET A 319 -4.34 11.21 -17.97
CA MET A 319 -4.32 10.72 -19.34
C MET A 319 -4.57 11.88 -20.30
N SER A 320 -3.63 12.17 -21.19
CA SER A 320 -3.78 13.12 -22.28
C SER A 320 -4.85 12.71 -23.30
N GLY A 321 -5.33 13.64 -24.14
CA GLY A 321 -6.29 13.32 -25.20
C GLY A 321 -5.76 12.35 -26.27
N SER A 322 -4.43 12.16 -26.35
CA SER A 322 -3.79 11.16 -27.19
C SER A 322 -3.59 9.80 -26.50
N GLY A 323 -3.87 9.72 -25.19
CA GLY A 323 -3.75 8.52 -24.37
C GLY A 323 -2.41 8.30 -23.67
N ALA A 324 -1.47 9.25 -23.77
CA ALA A 324 -0.23 9.23 -22.97
C ALA A 324 -0.54 9.67 -21.53
N ILE A 325 0.21 9.14 -20.56
CA ILE A 325 -0.03 9.33 -19.12
C ILE A 325 1.08 10.21 -18.55
N THR A 326 0.68 11.27 -17.84
CA THR A 326 1.58 12.13 -17.07
C THR A 326 1.41 11.82 -15.58
N GLY A 327 2.51 11.69 -14.85
CA GLY A 327 2.50 11.33 -13.42
C GLY A 327 3.01 12.45 -12.51
N TYR A 328 2.49 12.47 -11.29
CA TYR A 328 2.88 13.35 -10.20
C TYR A 328 3.01 12.49 -8.96
N LEU A 329 4.23 12.30 -8.46
CA LEU A 329 4.45 11.50 -7.25
C LEU A 329 3.94 12.25 -6.03
N ASN A 330 3.25 11.56 -5.14
CA ASN A 330 2.84 12.08 -3.86
C ASN A 330 4.03 12.05 -2.90
N ASP A 331 4.49 13.19 -2.39
CA ASP A 331 5.48 13.29 -1.31
C ASP A 331 4.89 14.14 -0.16
N GLY A 332 3.61 13.89 0.16
CA GLY A 332 2.82 14.53 1.21
C GLY A 332 1.68 15.43 0.73
N GLY A 333 1.35 15.42 -0.57
CA GLY A 333 0.25 16.18 -1.16
C GLY A 333 0.29 17.72 -1.01
N ASP A 334 -0.78 18.36 -1.49
CA ASP A 334 -1.06 19.77 -1.22
C ASP A 334 -1.70 19.91 0.18
N ARG A 335 -1.33 20.97 0.91
CA ARG A 335 -1.91 21.35 2.21
C ARG A 335 -2.95 22.44 2.10
#